data_AF-A0A7J4CQT7-F1
#
_entry.id   AF-A0A7J4CQT7-F1
#
_cell.length_a   1.000
_cell.length_b   1.000
_cell.length_c   1.000
_cell.angle_alpha   90.00
_cell.angle_beta   90.00
_cell.angle_gamma   90.00
#
_symmetry.space_group_name_H-M   'P 1'
#
loop_
_entity.id
_entity.type
_entity.pdbx_description
1 polymer ?
#
loop_
_entity_poly.entity_id
_entity_poly.type
_entity_poly.pdbx_seq_one_letter_code
_entity_poly.pdbx_strand_id
1 'polypeptide(L)'
;MITIKIGGSVVDDLHPSVVADIKKVLEQEEVILVHGGGKEVTRVTEQLGKEPKFVVSPGGVKSRYTDLETAEIFTMVMSGRINKTIVKMLQKSGINAVGLSGIDGKIIQADRKKKLIIMNEKGRKQVIDGGYTGKITQVNASLIKSILDQGYV
;
A
#
# COMPACT_ATOMS: atom_id res chain seq x y z
N MET A 1 -2.13 -6.75 -20.18
CA MET A 1 -1.66 -6.25 -18.87
C MET A 1 -2.81 -6.22 -17.87
N ILE A 2 -2.65 -6.88 -16.72
CA ILE A 2 -3.65 -6.98 -15.66
C ILE A 2 -3.08 -6.39 -14.37
N THR A 3 -3.84 -5.53 -13.68
CA THR A 3 -3.50 -5.03 -12.34
C THR A 3 -4.32 -5.77 -11.29
N ILE A 4 -3.65 -6.44 -10.35
CA ILE A 4 -4.29 -7.23 -9.29
C ILE A 4 -4.05 -6.55 -7.94
N LYS A 5 -5.13 -6.25 -7.22
CA LYS A 5 -5.07 -5.71 -5.87
C LYS A 5 -5.15 -6.82 -4.82
N ILE A 6 -4.04 -7.08 -4.13
CA ILE A 6 -3.99 -8.02 -3.01
C ILE A 6 -4.34 -7.29 -1.71
N GLY A 7 -5.35 -7.76 -0.98
CA GLY A 7 -5.74 -7.21 0.32
C GLY A 7 -4.60 -7.29 1.34
N GLY A 8 -4.48 -6.28 2.20
CA GLY A 8 -3.40 -6.25 3.21
C GLY A 8 -3.53 -7.29 4.32
N SER A 9 -4.71 -7.92 4.46
CA SER A 9 -4.94 -9.05 5.37
C SER A 9 -4.42 -10.38 4.84
N VAL A 10 -3.98 -10.42 3.58
CA VAL A 10 -3.61 -11.65 2.89
C VAL A 10 -2.09 -11.85 2.89
N VAL A 11 -1.31 -10.98 3.54
CA VAL A 11 0.16 -11.02 3.44
C VAL A 11 0.75 -12.16 4.26
N ASP A 12 0.23 -12.41 5.46
CA ASP A 12 0.69 -13.51 6.30
C ASP A 12 0.09 -14.87 5.85
N ASP A 13 -1.02 -14.83 5.08
CA ASP A 13 -1.80 -16.01 4.64
C ASP A 13 -2.01 -16.04 3.11
N LEU A 14 -1.06 -15.55 2.30
CA LEU A 14 -1.24 -15.58 0.85
C LEU A 14 -1.21 -17.04 0.40
N HIS A 15 -2.41 -17.58 0.19
CA HIS A 15 -2.57 -18.99 -0.08
C HIS A 15 -1.74 -19.37 -1.32
N PRO A 16 -0.97 -20.48 -1.29
CA PRO A 16 -0.11 -20.88 -2.40
C PRO A 16 -0.82 -20.93 -3.77
N SER A 17 -2.14 -21.17 -3.77
CA SER A 17 -2.96 -21.11 -4.99
C SER A 17 -2.94 -19.75 -5.68
N VAL A 18 -2.86 -18.64 -4.94
CA VAL A 18 -2.81 -17.30 -5.53
C VAL A 18 -1.54 -17.13 -6.37
N VAL A 19 -0.41 -17.68 -5.89
CA VAL A 19 0.84 -17.63 -6.65
C VAL A 19 0.76 -18.52 -7.89
N ALA A 20 0.12 -19.69 -7.79
CA ALA A 20 -0.11 -20.56 -8.94
C ALA A 20 -1.02 -19.89 -9.99
N ASP A 21 -2.05 -19.16 -9.57
CA ASP A 21 -2.94 -18.43 -10.46
C ASP A 21 -2.22 -17.25 -11.13
N ILE A 22 -1.41 -16.48 -10.38
CA ILE A 22 -0.55 -15.44 -10.95
C ILE A 22 0.38 -16.04 -12.01
N LYS A 23 0.99 -17.20 -11.73
CA LYS A 23 1.87 -17.88 -12.68
C LYS A 23 1.16 -18.21 -14.00
N LYS A 24 -0.07 -18.73 -13.95
CA LYS A 24 -0.87 -19.02 -15.14
C LYS A 24 -1.20 -17.75 -15.93
N VAL A 25 -1.56 -16.67 -15.24
CA VAL A 25 -1.85 -15.39 -15.90
C VAL A 25 -0.61 -14.85 -16.63
N LEU A 26 0.57 -14.99 -16.02
CA LEU A 26 1.84 -14.55 -16.62
C LEU A 26 2.22 -15.29 -17.91
N GLU A 27 1.61 -16.45 -18.20
CA GLU A 27 1.81 -17.15 -19.48
C GLU A 27 1.15 -16.41 -20.67
N GLN A 28 0.22 -15.49 -20.39
CA GLN A 28 -0.56 -14.80 -21.42
C GLN A 28 -0.52 -13.27 -21.28
N GLU A 29 -0.32 -12.75 -20.06
CA GLU A 29 -0.51 -11.34 -19.74
C GLU A 29 0.57 -10.83 -18.78
N GLU A 30 1.04 -9.59 -19.00
CA GLU A 30 1.82 -8.86 -18.01
C GLU A 30 0.97 -8.59 -16.75
N VAL A 31 1.53 -8.76 -15.56
CA VAL A 31 0.81 -8.56 -14.29
C VAL A 31 1.48 -7.47 -13.45
N ILE A 32 0.67 -6.56 -12.91
CA ILE A 32 1.08 -5.62 -11.87
C ILE A 32 0.37 -5.99 -10.57
N LEU A 33 1.13 -6.17 -9.50
CA LEU A 33 0.56 -6.43 -8.16
C LEU A 33 0.56 -5.16 -7.31
N VAL A 34 -0.60 -4.79 -6.78
CA VAL A 34 -0.75 -3.72 -5.80
C VAL A 34 -1.18 -4.33 -4.47
N HIS A 35 -0.49 -4.03 -3.37
CA HIS A 35 -0.84 -4.58 -2.06
C HIS A 35 -1.31 -3.50 -1.06
N GLY A 36 -2.04 -3.95 -0.04
CA GLY A 36 -2.37 -3.14 1.13
C GLY A 36 -1.56 -3.60 2.34
N GLY A 37 -1.92 -3.11 3.53
CA GLY A 37 -1.30 -3.58 4.77
C GLY A 37 -1.82 -2.92 6.04
N GLY A 38 -2.99 -2.30 5.99
CA GLY A 38 -3.45 -1.43 7.09
C GLY A 38 -3.50 -2.10 8.46
N LYS A 39 -3.92 -3.38 8.54
CA LYS A 39 -3.93 -4.15 9.79
C LYS A 39 -2.53 -4.37 10.34
N GLU A 40 -1.59 -4.71 9.47
CA GLU A 40 -0.22 -4.97 9.84
C GLU A 40 0.50 -3.68 10.27
N VAL A 41 0.20 -2.55 9.63
CA VAL A 41 0.64 -1.24 10.11
C VAL A 41 0.12 -0.97 11.52
N THR A 42 -1.18 -1.20 11.79
CA THR A 42 -1.74 -1.06 13.16
C THR A 42 -0.95 -1.91 14.15
N ARG A 43 -0.77 -3.20 13.85
CA ARG A 43 -0.08 -4.16 14.71
C ARG A 43 1.34 -3.70 15.03
N VAL A 44 2.11 -3.26 14.03
CA VAL A 44 3.49 -2.78 14.24
C VAL A 44 3.52 -1.44 14.96
N THR A 45 2.58 -0.52 14.68
CA THR A 45 2.45 0.75 15.41
C THR A 45 2.25 0.50 16.92
N GLU A 46 1.36 -0.44 17.27
CA GLU A 46 1.12 -0.83 18.68
C GLU A 46 2.35 -1.49 19.30
N GLN A 47 3.04 -2.37 18.57
CA GLN A 47 4.29 -3.01 19.05
C GLN A 47 5.41 -2.02 19.34
N LEU A 48 5.43 -0.89 18.63
CA LEU A 48 6.37 0.22 18.87
C LEU A 48 5.91 1.16 19.99
N GLY A 49 4.82 0.84 20.69
CA GLY A 49 4.30 1.62 21.82
C GLY A 49 3.50 2.87 21.41
N LYS A 50 3.17 3.03 20.14
CA LYS A 50 2.37 4.15 19.63
C LYS A 50 0.92 3.71 19.44
N GLU A 51 -0.03 4.54 19.87
CA GLU A 51 -1.46 4.28 19.66
C GLU A 51 -1.89 4.61 18.22
N PRO A 52 -2.49 3.66 17.48
CA PRO A 52 -3.04 3.93 16.15
C PRO A 52 -4.25 4.88 16.18
N LYS A 53 -4.13 6.04 15.54
CA LYS A 53 -5.23 7.02 15.47
C LYS A 53 -6.05 6.87 14.20
N PHE A 54 -7.37 6.99 14.32
CA PHE A 54 -8.30 6.98 13.20
C PHE A 54 -9.26 8.16 13.26
N VAL A 55 -9.63 8.67 12.08
CA VAL A 55 -10.58 9.78 11.92
C VAL A 55 -11.68 9.38 10.95
N VAL A 56 -12.88 9.92 11.15
CA VAL A 56 -14.05 9.69 10.32
C VAL A 56 -14.33 10.96 9.52
N SER A 57 -14.43 10.86 8.20
CA SER A 57 -14.82 12.00 7.35
C SER A 57 -16.31 12.32 7.48
N PRO A 58 -16.78 13.53 7.06
CA PRO A 58 -18.21 13.84 7.01
C PRO A 58 -19.06 12.86 6.18
N GLY A 59 -18.45 12.16 5.22
CA GLY A 59 -19.10 11.10 4.45
C GLY A 59 -19.08 9.71 5.12
N GLY A 60 -18.68 9.62 6.39
CA GLY A 60 -18.66 8.36 7.15
C GLY A 60 -17.43 7.47 6.92
N VAL A 61 -16.51 7.85 6.02
CA VAL A 61 -15.30 7.06 5.75
C VAL A 61 -14.32 7.16 6.92
N LYS A 62 -14.02 6.04 7.56
CA LYS A 62 -12.98 5.90 8.58
C LYS A 62 -11.61 5.71 7.92
N SER A 63 -10.61 6.49 8.32
CA SER A 63 -9.24 6.44 7.80
C SER A 63 -8.22 6.61 8.91
N ARG A 64 -7.00 6.10 8.73
CA ARG A 64 -5.90 6.29 9.69
C ARG A 64 -5.46 7.76 9.66
N TYR A 65 -5.43 8.40 10.82
CA TYR A 65 -4.71 9.65 10.97
C TYR A 65 -3.21 9.35 11.01
N THR A 66 -2.46 9.94 10.08
CA THR A 66 -1.07 9.58 9.83
C THR A 66 -0.19 10.80 10.10
N ASP A 67 0.35 10.93 11.30
CA ASP A 67 1.42 11.91 11.58
C ASP A 67 2.76 11.47 10.97
N LEU A 68 3.84 12.24 11.15
CA LEU A 68 5.14 11.95 10.54
C LEU A 68 5.68 10.58 10.97
N GLU A 69 5.70 10.34 12.28
CA GLU A 69 6.14 9.07 12.86
C GLU A 69 5.27 7.89 12.35
N THR A 70 3.94 8.07 12.27
CA THR A 70 3.06 7.06 11.69
C THR A 70 3.38 6.82 10.21
N ALA A 71 3.77 7.85 9.45
CA ALA A 71 4.14 7.71 8.04
C ALA A 71 5.47 6.94 7.87
N GLU A 72 6.42 7.14 8.77
CA GLU A 72 7.67 6.38 8.82
C GLU A 72 7.38 4.90 9.12
N ILE A 73 6.57 4.62 10.15
CA ILE A 73 6.11 3.25 10.46
C ILE A 73 5.37 2.64 9.28
N PHE A 74 4.47 3.40 8.66
CA PHE A 74 3.73 2.97 7.47
C PHE A 74 4.68 2.56 6.35
N THR A 75 5.72 3.35 6.09
CA THR A 75 6.72 3.09 5.06
C THR A 75 7.54 1.82 5.39
N MET A 76 8.02 1.68 6.63
CA MET A 76 8.76 0.50 7.07
C MET A 76 7.95 -0.80 6.88
N VAL A 77 6.68 -0.77 7.25
CA VAL A 77 5.81 -1.95 7.19
C VAL A 77 5.39 -2.27 5.76
N MET A 78 4.95 -1.26 5.01
CA MET A 78 4.42 -1.46 3.67
C MET A 78 5.54 -1.80 2.68
N SER A 79 6.56 -0.95 2.58
CA SER A 79 7.65 -1.08 1.60
C SER A 79 8.73 -2.07 2.03
N GLY A 80 8.88 -2.28 3.34
CA GLY A 80 9.79 -3.28 3.91
C GLY A 80 9.08 -4.62 4.08
N ARG A 81 8.49 -4.84 5.26
CA ARG A 81 7.97 -6.16 5.65
C ARG A 81 7.03 -6.77 4.61
N ILE A 82 5.95 -6.09 4.27
CA ILE A 82 4.89 -6.67 3.42
C ILE A 82 5.37 -6.86 1.98
N ASN A 83 5.90 -5.79 1.38
CA ASN A 83 6.38 -5.82 0.01
C ASN A 83 7.44 -6.92 -0.19
N LYS A 84 8.42 -7.02 0.73
CA LYS A 84 9.49 -8.03 0.60
C LYS A 84 9.02 -9.44 0.92
N THR A 85 8.00 -9.63 1.77
CA THR A 85 7.34 -10.93 1.93
C THR A 85 6.71 -11.39 0.62
N ILE A 86 5.95 -10.54 -0.07
CA ILE A 86 5.31 -10.89 -1.34
C ILE A 86 6.38 -11.20 -2.40
N VAL A 87 7.40 -10.35 -2.54
CA VAL A 87 8.52 -10.60 -3.48
C VAL A 87 9.18 -11.94 -3.19
N LYS A 88 9.53 -12.23 -1.93
CA LYS A 88 10.12 -13.51 -1.54
C LYS A 88 9.23 -14.70 -1.91
N MET A 89 7.92 -14.59 -1.76
CA MET A 89 6.98 -15.66 -2.13
C MET A 89 6.96 -15.90 -3.64
N LEU A 90 6.88 -14.85 -4.44
CA LEU A 90 6.90 -14.94 -5.91
C LEU A 90 8.22 -15.53 -6.41
N GLN A 91 9.34 -15.05 -5.87
CA GLN A 91 10.68 -15.55 -6.20
C GLN A 91 10.82 -17.05 -5.90
N LYS A 92 10.28 -17.53 -4.76
CA LYS A 92 10.24 -18.97 -4.43
C LYS A 92 9.45 -19.81 -5.43
N SER A 93 8.52 -19.22 -6.17
CA SER A 93 7.72 -19.90 -7.20
C SER A 93 8.27 -19.72 -8.62
N GLY A 94 9.48 -19.15 -8.74
CA GLY A 94 10.14 -18.90 -10.02
C GLY A 94 9.58 -17.70 -10.78
N ILE A 95 8.85 -16.81 -10.11
CA ILE A 95 8.36 -15.55 -10.69
C ILE A 95 9.33 -14.45 -10.28
N ASN A 96 9.93 -13.79 -11.28
CA ASN A 96 10.90 -12.73 -11.04
C ASN A 96 10.17 -11.43 -10.69
N ALA A 97 10.08 -11.10 -9.40
CA ALA A 97 9.33 -9.95 -8.91
C ALA A 97 10.24 -8.82 -8.41
N VAL A 98 9.85 -7.57 -8.68
CA VAL A 98 10.52 -6.35 -8.18
C VAL A 98 9.54 -5.54 -7.33
N GLY A 99 9.78 -5.56 -6.02
CA GLY A 99 8.95 -4.82 -5.07
C GLY A 99 9.34 -3.36 -4.97
N LEU A 100 8.43 -2.46 -5.37
CA LEU A 100 8.62 -1.01 -5.38
C LEU A 100 7.54 -0.30 -4.54
N SER A 101 7.82 0.95 -4.21
CA SER A 101 6.93 1.89 -3.55
C SER A 101 6.78 3.17 -4.39
N GLY A 102 5.88 4.06 -3.99
CA GLY A 102 5.63 5.29 -4.76
C GLY A 102 6.84 6.23 -4.88
N ILE A 103 7.76 6.18 -3.91
CA ILE A 103 8.96 7.03 -3.88
C ILE A 103 10.04 6.57 -4.87
N ASP A 104 10.07 5.28 -5.20
CA ASP A 104 11.07 4.71 -6.11
C ASP A 104 10.83 5.26 -7.52
N GLY A 105 11.80 6.00 -8.08
CA GLY A 105 11.66 6.60 -9.41
C GLY A 105 10.43 7.51 -9.60
N LYS A 106 9.85 8.01 -8.51
CA LYS A 106 8.57 8.75 -8.50
C LYS A 106 7.43 7.96 -9.16
N ILE A 107 7.36 6.65 -8.95
CA ILE A 107 6.31 5.79 -9.51
C ILE A 107 4.91 6.29 -9.16
N ILE A 108 4.69 6.75 -7.93
CA ILE A 108 3.42 7.35 -7.51
C ILE A 108 3.71 8.69 -6.85
N GLN A 109 3.15 9.75 -7.43
CA GLN A 109 3.16 11.09 -6.84
C GLN A 109 1.77 11.44 -6.32
N ALA A 110 1.73 12.18 -5.21
CA ALA A 110 0.49 12.54 -4.55
C ALA A 110 0.58 13.92 -3.91
N ASP A 111 -0.54 14.65 -3.93
CA ASP A 111 -0.68 15.90 -3.19
C ASP A 111 -1.07 15.61 -1.75
N ARG A 112 -0.25 16.10 -0.80
CA ARG A 112 -0.54 16.02 0.62
C ARG A 112 -1.75 16.88 0.97
N LYS A 113 -2.71 16.31 1.68
CA LYS A 113 -3.82 17.06 2.28
C LYS A 113 -3.28 17.82 3.49
N LYS A 114 -3.15 19.13 3.39
CA LYS A 114 -2.68 19.98 4.52
C LYS A 114 -3.70 20.07 5.65
N LYS A 115 -4.99 19.93 5.34
CA LYS A 115 -6.09 19.96 6.31
C LYS A 115 -7.06 18.82 6.01
N LEU A 116 -7.65 18.26 7.05
CA LEU A 116 -8.74 17.28 6.94
C LEU A 116 -9.98 17.83 7.64
N ILE A 117 -11.15 17.58 7.05
CA ILE A 117 -12.43 17.77 7.72
C ILE A 117 -12.86 16.41 8.25
N ILE A 118 -13.11 16.34 9.55
CA ILE A 118 -13.51 15.11 10.25
C ILE A 118 -14.84 15.34 10.99
N MET A 119 -15.49 14.24 11.36
CA MET A 119 -16.56 14.22 12.35
C MET A 119 -15.92 13.97 13.71
N ASN A 120 -16.10 14.90 14.63
CA ASN A 120 -15.66 14.70 16.01
C ASN A 120 -16.63 13.79 16.78
N GLU A 121 -16.27 13.45 18.02
CA GLU A 121 -17.07 12.57 18.89
C GLU A 121 -18.49 13.09 19.17
N LYS A 122 -18.71 14.41 19.03
CA LYS A 122 -20.02 15.05 19.18
C LYS A 122 -20.83 15.13 17.88
N GLY A 123 -20.37 14.44 16.82
CA GLY A 123 -21.02 14.45 15.51
C GLY A 123 -20.94 15.79 14.77
N ARG A 124 -19.96 16.64 15.07
CA ARG A 124 -19.77 17.95 14.42
C ARG A 124 -18.56 17.93 13.48
N LYS A 125 -18.65 18.69 12.38
CA LYS A 125 -17.52 18.91 11.47
C LYS A 125 -16.40 19.67 12.20
N GLN A 126 -15.17 19.18 12.09
CA GLN A 126 -13.99 19.80 12.65
C GLN A 126 -12.85 19.78 11.62
N VAL A 127 -12.10 20.88 11.52
CA VAL A 127 -10.89 20.96 10.70
C VAL A 127 -9.68 20.62 11.57
N ILE A 128 -8.85 19.70 11.13
CA ILE A 128 -7.60 19.30 11.79
C ILE A 128 -6.42 19.38 10.80
N ASP A 129 -5.19 19.28 11.31
CA ASP A 129 -4.02 19.02 10.44
C ASP A 129 -4.26 17.76 9.62
N GLY A 130 -3.83 17.75 8.36
CA GLY A 130 -4.14 16.64 7.48
C GLY A 130 -3.20 15.43 7.56
N GLY A 131 -2.15 15.51 8.39
CA GLY A 131 -1.11 14.50 8.47
C GLY A 131 -0.44 14.28 7.11
N TYR A 132 0.14 13.10 6.92
CA TYR A 132 0.83 12.66 5.71
C TYR A 132 -0.06 11.75 4.87
N THR A 133 -1.29 12.20 4.64
CA THR A 133 -2.25 11.57 3.71
C THR A 133 -2.42 12.44 2.48
N GLY A 134 -2.83 11.85 1.35
CA GLY A 134 -2.87 12.58 0.09
C GLY A 134 -3.83 12.00 -0.95
N LYS A 135 -3.83 12.63 -2.12
CA LYS A 135 -4.49 12.12 -3.33
C LYS A 135 -3.42 11.91 -4.40
N ILE A 136 -3.40 10.72 -5.00
CA ILE A 136 -2.52 10.43 -6.12
C ILE A 136 -2.83 11.38 -7.28
N THR A 137 -1.79 11.99 -7.84
CA THR A 137 -1.87 12.95 -8.95
C THR A 137 -1.21 12.45 -10.22
N GLN A 138 -0.16 11.64 -10.09
CA GLN A 138 0.58 11.12 -11.23
C GLN A 138 1.12 9.72 -10.95
N VAL A 139 1.19 8.91 -12.01
CA VAL A 139 1.85 7.61 -12.02
C VAL A 139 2.90 7.61 -13.12
N ASN A 140 4.14 7.20 -12.80
CA ASN A 140 5.21 7.03 -13.79
C ASN A 140 5.02 5.71 -14.56
N ALA A 141 4.04 5.69 -15.47
CA ALA A 141 3.70 4.50 -16.25
C ALA A 141 4.85 4.03 -17.15
N SER A 142 5.71 4.93 -17.63
CA SER A 142 6.88 4.57 -18.43
C SER A 142 7.88 3.71 -17.66
N LEU A 143 8.17 4.05 -16.39
CA LEU A 143 9.07 3.24 -15.58
C LEU A 143 8.47 1.87 -15.27
N ILE A 144 7.17 1.81 -14.97
CA ILE A 144 6.47 0.53 -14.77
C ILE A 144 6.58 -0.33 -16.04
N LYS A 145 6.30 0.26 -17.22
CA LYS A 145 6.35 -0.46 -18.49
C LYS A 145 7.76 -0.99 -18.80
N SER A 146 8.81 -0.19 -18.58
CA SER A 146 10.19 -0.64 -18.78
C SER A 146 10.60 -1.82 -17.90
N ILE A 147 9.99 -1.96 -16.72
CA ILE A 147 10.22 -3.09 -15.81
C ILE A 147 9.44 -4.32 -16.30
N LEU A 148 8.18 -4.14 -16.70
CA LEU A 148 7.36 -5.22 -17.27
C LEU A 148 7.97 -5.78 -18.56
N ASP A 149 8.50 -4.91 -19.44
CA ASP A 149 9.13 -5.30 -20.71
C ASP A 149 10.38 -6.18 -20.51
N GLN A 150 10.98 -6.16 -19.30
CA GLN A 150 12.10 -7.03 -18.91
C GLN A 150 11.64 -8.35 -18.30
N GLY A 151 10.32 -8.62 -18.25
CA GLY A 151 9.74 -9.85 -17.72
C GLY A 151 9.59 -9.89 -16.20
N TYR A 152 9.66 -8.73 -15.54
CA TYR A 152 9.41 -8.63 -14.10
C TYR A 152 7.91 -8.46 -13.77
N VAL A 153 7.55 -8.77 -12.52
CA VAL A 153 6.22 -8.58 -11.90
C VAL A 153 6.28 -7.61 -10.73
#